data_AF-A0A3M8FUX5-F1
#
_entry.id   AF-A0A3M8FUX5-F1
#
_cell.length_a   1.000
_cell.length_b   1.000
_cell.length_c   1.000
_cell.angle_alpha   90.00
_cell.angle_beta   90.00
_cell.angle_gamma   90.00
#
_symmetry.space_group_name_H-M   'P 1'
#
loop_
_entity.id
_entity.type
_entity.pdbx_description
1 polymer ?
#
loop_
_entity_poly.entity_id
_entity_poly.type
_entity_poly.pdbx_seq_one_letter_code
_entity_poly.pdbx_strand_id
1 'polypeptide(L)' 'MSKQFAMKMPGGRRARGGGPDVYTGLLFLSVLVLGAAATLMYFAAVEVSPESNPLALQEKDRISLPNLAE' A
#
# COMPACT_ATOMS: atom_id res chain seq x y z
N MET A 1 -19.33 58.93 -15.81
CA MET A 1 -19.66 57.79 -14.91
C MET A 1 -18.94 56.55 -15.41
N SER A 2 -17.64 56.46 -15.15
CA SER A 2 -16.79 55.34 -15.57
C SER A 2 -17.00 54.19 -14.59
N LYS A 3 -17.68 53.12 -15.07
CA LYS A 3 -17.84 51.86 -14.34
C LYS A 3 -16.48 51.46 -13.77
N GLN A 4 -16.39 51.40 -12.44
CA GLN A 4 -15.31 50.70 -11.76
C GLN A 4 -15.39 49.25 -12.24
N PHE A 5 -14.58 48.92 -13.24
CA PHE A 5 -14.12 47.56 -13.47
C PHE A 5 -13.33 47.19 -12.22
N ALA A 6 -14.08 46.84 -11.17
CA ALA A 6 -13.56 46.10 -10.05
C ALA A 6 -12.85 44.91 -10.67
N MET A 7 -11.52 44.93 -10.56
CA MET A 7 -10.68 43.78 -10.82
C MET A 7 -11.27 42.64 -9.99
N LYS A 8 -12.11 41.81 -10.61
CA LYS A 8 -12.24 40.45 -10.16
C LYS A 8 -10.82 39.92 -10.33
N MET A 9 -10.13 39.65 -9.23
CA MET A 9 -8.93 38.83 -9.25
C MET A 9 -9.44 37.39 -9.34
N PRO A 10 -9.53 36.75 -10.53
CA PRO A 10 -9.74 35.32 -10.64
C PRO A 10 -8.47 34.61 -10.20
N GLY A 11 -8.19 34.67 -8.90
CA GLY A 11 -7.00 34.09 -8.26
C GLY A 11 -7.33 33.37 -6.95
N GLY A 12 -8.62 33.28 -6.59
CA GLY A 12 -9.06 32.39 -5.53
C GLY A 12 -8.92 30.96 -6.03
N ARG A 13 -7.80 30.30 -5.69
CA ARG A 13 -7.66 28.84 -5.75
C ARG A 13 -9.01 28.23 -5.40
N ARG A 14 -9.58 27.46 -6.31
CA ARG A 14 -10.80 26.66 -6.06
C ARG A 14 -10.51 25.93 -4.75
N ALA A 15 -11.17 26.32 -3.66
CA ALA A 15 -10.98 25.67 -2.38
C ALA A 15 -11.20 24.18 -2.66
N ARG A 16 -10.14 23.38 -2.54
CA ARG A 16 -10.29 21.92 -2.58
C ARG A 16 -11.30 21.66 -1.47
N GLY A 17 -12.53 21.30 -1.87
CA GLY A 17 -13.60 21.04 -0.92
C GLY A 17 -13.12 20.02 0.11
N GLY A 18 -13.72 20.01 1.31
CA GLY A 18 -13.34 19.12 2.42
C GLY A 18 -13.58 17.63 2.17
N GLY A 19 -13.51 17.16 0.92
CA GLY A 19 -13.47 15.76 0.55
C GLY A 19 -12.03 15.25 0.44
N PRO A 20 -11.83 13.92 0.48
CA PRO A 20 -10.51 13.32 0.33
C PRO A 20 -9.88 13.70 -1.02
N ASP A 21 -8.61 14.12 -0.99
CA ASP A 21 -7.83 14.44 -2.20
C ASP A 21 -7.44 13.14 -2.92
N VAL A 22 -7.07 13.26 -4.20
CA VAL A 22 -6.59 12.17 -5.05
C VAL A 22 -5.44 11.42 -4.39
N TYR A 23 -4.56 12.13 -3.68
CA TYR A 23 -3.45 11.52 -2.93
C TYR A 23 -3.93 10.59 -1.81
N THR A 24 -5.02 10.93 -1.13
CA THR A 24 -5.63 10.05 -0.12
C THR A 24 -6.23 8.80 -0.77
N GLY A 25 -6.84 8.94 -1.96
CA GLY A 25 -7.32 7.81 -2.74
C GLY A 25 -6.19 6.88 -3.20
N LEU A 26 -5.09 7.46 -3.71
CA LEU A 26 -3.90 6.72 -4.12
C LEU A 26 -3.25 6.01 -2.93
N LEU A 27 -3.16 6.66 -1.76
CA LEU A 27 -2.63 6.07 -0.53
C LEU A 27 -3.42 4.81 -0.16
N PHE A 28 -4.75 4.88 -0.17
CA PHE A 28 -5.61 3.74 0.14
C PHE A 28 -5.37 2.58 -0.83
N LEU A 29 -5.31 2.86 -2.13
CA LEU A 29 -5.01 1.85 -3.15
C LEU A 29 -3.63 1.21 -2.92
N SER A 30 -2.61 2.00 -2.63
CA SER A 30 -1.26 1.49 -2.33
C SER A 30 -1.26 0.55 -1.13
N VAL A 31 -1.99 0.89 -0.06
CA VAL A 31 -2.10 0.03 1.13
C VAL A 31 -2.79 -1.30 0.80
N LEU A 32 -3.84 -1.28 -0.03
CA LEU A 32 -4.51 -2.51 -0.46
C LEU A 32 -3.59 -3.41 -1.28
N VAL A 33 -2.84 -2.86 -2.24
CA VAL A 33 -1.90 -3.62 -3.06
C VAL A 33 -0.76 -4.18 -2.22
N LEU A 34 -0.24 -3.38 -1.28
CA LEU A 34 0.79 -3.83 -0.34
C LEU A 34 0.28 -4.99 0.53
N GLY A 35 -0.94 -4.88 1.04
CA GLY A 35 -1.59 -5.95 1.82
C GLY A 35 -1.71 -7.24 1.00
N ALA A 36 -2.19 -7.14 -0.25
CA ALA A 36 -2.29 -8.30 -1.13
C ALA A 36 -0.91 -8.93 -1.40
N ALA A 37 0.11 -8.14 -1.71
CA ALA A 37 1.47 -8.64 -1.93
C ALA A 37 2.03 -9.36 -0.68
N ALA A 38 1.82 -8.79 0.50
CA ALA A 38 2.24 -9.42 1.76
C ALA A 38 1.53 -10.75 2.00
N THR A 39 0.23 -10.85 1.70
CA THR A 39 -0.51 -12.12 1.85
C THR A 39 -0.03 -13.21 0.88
N LEU A 40 0.28 -12.85 -0.37
CA LEU A 40 0.83 -13.80 -1.34
C LEU A 40 2.20 -14.31 -0.89
N MET A 41 3.06 -13.41 -0.41
CA MET A 41 4.36 -13.79 0.16
C MET A 41 4.20 -14.69 1.38
N TYR A 42 3.20 -14.42 2.24
CA TYR A 42 2.93 -15.25 3.42
C TYR A 42 2.61 -16.70 3.03
N PHE A 43 1.74 -16.91 2.04
CA PHE A 43 1.43 -18.27 1.58
C PHE A 43 2.64 -18.98 0.96
N ALA A 44 3.42 -18.28 0.15
CA ALA A 44 4.67 -18.83 -0.38
C ALA A 44 5.67 -19.19 0.74
N ALA A 45 5.76 -18.36 1.78
CA ALA A 45 6.64 -18.60 2.91
C ALA A 45 6.22 -19.81 3.76
N VAL A 46 4.91 -20.10 3.86
CA VAL A 46 4.41 -21.29 4.56
C VAL A 46 4.96 -22.57 3.94
N GLU A 47 4.98 -22.66 2.60
CA GLU A 47 5.44 -23.84 1.88
C GLU A 47 6.94 -24.14 2.07
N VAL A 48 7.76 -23.10 2.22
CA VAL A 48 9.22 -23.22 2.37
C VAL A 48 9.68 -23.22 3.83
N SER A 49 8.77 -22.98 4.78
CA SER A 49 9.10 -22.92 6.20
C SER A 49 9.18 -24.31 6.84
N PRO A 50 10.13 -24.53 7.77
CA PRO A 50 10.38 -25.86 8.36
C PRO A 50 9.23 -26.42 9.22
N GLU A 51 8.30 -25.57 9.65
CA GLU A 51 7.17 -25.93 10.55
C GLU A 51 5.82 -25.39 10.07
N SER A 52 5.69 -25.09 8.76
CA SER A 52 4.54 -24.35 8.23
C SER A 52 4.32 -22.98 8.89
N ASN A 53 5.31 -22.49 9.64
CA ASN A 53 5.34 -21.17 10.25
C ASN A 53 6.25 -20.25 9.41
N PRO A 54 5.68 -19.34 8.62
CA PRO A 54 6.44 -18.46 7.72
C PRO A 54 7.28 -17.41 8.45
N LEU A 55 7.07 -17.23 9.76
CA LEU A 55 7.86 -16.33 10.61
C LEU A 55 8.98 -17.07 11.35
N ALA A 56 9.04 -18.40 11.27
CA ALA A 56 10.13 -19.17 11.85
C ALA A 56 11.40 -19.01 11.00
N LEU A 57 12.53 -18.81 11.69
CA LEU A 57 13.83 -18.72 11.04
C LEU A 57 14.38 -20.11 10.74
N GLN A 58 14.91 -20.30 9.53
CA GLN A 58 15.72 -21.49 9.22
C GLN A 58 17.13 -21.33 9.80
N GLU A 59 17.67 -22.40 10.35
CA GLU A 59 19.07 -22.45 10.76
C GLU A 59 19.98 -22.31 9.54
N LYS A 60 21.06 -21.53 9.69
CA LYS A 60 22.07 -21.38 8.65
C LYS A 60 22.68 -22.76 8.34
N ASP A 61 22.76 -23.09 7.06
CA ASP A 61 23.29 -24.36 6.53
C ASP A 61 22.40 -25.60 6.77
N ARG A 62 21.15 -25.43 7.25
CA ARG A 62 20.18 -26.52 7.42
C ARG A 62 18.82 -26.16 6.84
N ILE A 63 18.59 -26.59 5.60
CA ILE A 63 17.30 -26.44 4.93
C ILE A 63 16.40 -27.62 5.33
N SER A 64 15.30 -27.31 6.02
CA SER A 64 14.26 -28.28 6.35
C SER A 64 12.97 -27.84 5.69
N LEU A 65 12.45 -28.67 4.79
CA LEU A 65 11.24 -28.42 4.02
C LEU A 65 10.18 -29.46 4.40
N PRO A 66 8.91 -29.05 4.60
CA PRO A 66 7.86 -29.98 5.01
C PRO A 66 7.60 -31.08 3.97
N ASN A 67 7.75 -30.77 2.68
CA ASN A 67 7.38 -31.65 1.56
C ASN A 67 8.53 -32.52 1.01
N LEU A 68 9.72 -32.52 1.63
CA LEU A 68 10.86 -33.36 1.23
C LEU A 68 11.23 -34.43 2.28
N ALA A 69 10.43 -34.54 3.34
CA ALA A 69 10.59 -35.55 4.40
C ALA A 69 9.67 -36.78 4.19
N GLU A 70 9.31 -37.07 2.94
CA GLU A 70 8.71 -38.35 2.50
C GLU A 70 9.76 -39.26 1.86
#